data_AF-A0A958YH60-F1
#
_entry.id   AF-A0A958YH60-F1
#
_cell.length_a   1.000
_cell.length_b   1.000
_cell.length_c   1.000
_cell.angle_alpha   90.00
_cell.angle_beta   90.00
_cell.angle_gamma   90.00
#
_symmetry.space_group_name_H-M   'P 1'
#
loop_
_entity.id
_entity.type
_entity.pdbx_description
1 polymer ?
#
loop_
_entity_poly.entity_id
_entity_poly.type
_entity_poly.pdbx_seq_one_letter_code
_entity_poly.pdbx_strand_id
1 'polypeptide(L)'
;MKRFVLILFGFFFICWPLWSQNYEIKREVKQLVRTRNIYINGGLRAEFGGKSRVFIPVDLPPNTVKWYYSFSTSRDENNAQNINLGLQLTAIILDPTFSTANVVSKIKVPDGVASADIFLMDKKNMEAFMDKADNNGGTFYFSEEGSVMNTKNAVVEIDDIKNGRMYLGLRNPSTTYGLNLSIEVVAITETKILIKKSENQEKAEMYGMLAKAQYDFGEYEKCVEYCDSSLEIFEMGWVWGKKGLAQLMLDKESEAMDSYVNAITIIKKNKDAPVIFGGMLRELDSVLVKKPELTAAEVIKQLIEKQN
;
A
#
# COMPACT_ATOMS: atom_id res chain seq x y z
N MET A 1 -55.79 19.01 39.61
CA MET A 1 -54.80 17.92 39.69
C MET A 1 -53.71 18.18 38.67
N LYS A 2 -52.48 18.43 39.16
CA LYS A 2 -51.28 18.72 38.36
C LYS A 2 -50.85 17.43 37.63
N ARG A 3 -50.58 17.49 36.33
CA ARG A 3 -49.86 16.45 35.59
C ARG A 3 -48.51 17.01 35.16
N PHE A 4 -47.47 16.61 35.88
CA PHE A 4 -46.07 16.77 35.49
C PHE A 4 -45.83 15.90 34.26
N VAL A 5 -45.38 16.51 33.16
CA VAL A 5 -44.79 15.80 32.03
C VAL A 5 -43.29 16.05 32.11
N LEU A 6 -42.58 15.09 32.71
CA LEU A 6 -41.12 14.97 32.63
C LEU A 6 -40.81 14.36 31.25
N ILE A 7 -40.30 15.16 30.32
CA ILE A 7 -39.64 14.65 29.12
C ILE A 7 -38.13 14.77 29.37
N LEU A 8 -37.50 13.61 29.55
CA LEU A 8 -36.06 13.45 29.65
C LEU A 8 -35.38 14.05 28.41
N PHE A 9 -34.50 15.02 28.62
CA PHE A 9 -33.47 15.38 27.65
C PHE A 9 -32.49 14.20 27.54
N GLY A 10 -32.69 13.34 26.55
CA GLY A 10 -31.68 12.37 26.14
C GLY A 10 -30.50 13.11 25.55
N PHE A 11 -29.41 13.23 26.32
CA PHE A 11 -28.10 13.60 25.82
C PHE A 11 -27.67 12.56 24.79
N PHE A 12 -27.90 12.83 23.51
CA PHE A 12 -27.24 12.12 22.42
C PHE A 12 -25.77 12.53 22.45
N PHE A 13 -24.95 11.79 23.20
CA PHE A 13 -23.51 11.72 22.95
C PHE A 13 -23.35 11.12 21.55
N ILE A 14 -23.31 11.98 20.53
CA ILE A 14 -22.79 11.57 19.23
C ILE A 14 -21.30 11.41 19.48
N CYS A 15 -20.90 10.20 19.85
CA CYS A 15 -19.52 9.77 19.88
C CYS A 15 -19.04 9.81 18.41
N TRP A 16 -18.55 10.96 17.97
CA TRP A 16 -17.86 11.06 16.69
C TRP A 16 -16.65 10.13 16.80
N PRO A 17 -16.42 9.26 15.79
CA PRO A 17 -15.38 8.24 15.89
C PRO A 17 -14.03 8.91 16.17
N LEU A 18 -13.53 8.60 17.36
CA LEU A 18 -12.21 8.92 17.86
C LEU A 18 -11.18 8.16 16.99
N TRP A 19 -10.47 8.94 16.19
CA TRP A 19 -9.17 8.67 15.55
C TRP A 19 -9.12 7.60 14.44
N SER A 20 -8.83 8.09 13.23
CA SER A 20 -8.13 7.29 12.22
C SER A 20 -6.74 6.94 12.77
N GLN A 21 -6.55 5.68 13.16
CA GLN A 21 -5.21 5.18 13.45
C GLN A 21 -4.44 5.17 12.11
N ASN A 22 -3.38 5.99 12.02
CA ASN A 22 -2.64 6.12 10.77
C ASN A 22 -1.72 4.92 10.58
N TYR A 23 -1.88 4.23 9.47
CA TYR A 23 -1.01 3.15 9.05
C TYR A 23 -0.14 3.61 7.89
N GLU A 24 1.10 3.17 7.89
CA GLU A 24 1.96 3.18 6.72
C GLU A 24 1.85 1.83 6.03
N ILE A 25 1.59 1.84 4.72
CA ILE A 25 1.69 0.63 3.91
C ILE A 25 3.16 0.47 3.53
N LYS A 26 3.86 -0.44 4.20
CA LYS A 26 5.22 -0.79 3.84
C LYS A 26 5.22 -1.95 2.86
N ARG A 27 5.79 -1.70 1.68
CA ARG A 27 6.05 -2.72 0.66
C ARG A 27 7.47 -3.26 0.80
N GLU A 28 7.60 -4.57 0.67
CA GLU A 28 8.91 -5.23 0.69
C GLU A 28 9.00 -6.27 -0.42
N VAL A 29 10.16 -6.28 -1.09
CA VAL A 29 10.53 -7.29 -2.08
C VAL A 29 11.13 -8.50 -1.37
N LYS A 30 10.52 -9.67 -1.53
CA LYS A 30 10.98 -10.95 -0.98
C LYS A 30 11.50 -11.84 -2.10
N GLN A 31 12.79 -12.17 -2.04
CA GLN A 31 13.38 -13.16 -2.94
C GLN A 31 12.87 -14.56 -2.57
N LEU A 32 12.10 -15.20 -3.46
CA LEU A 32 11.59 -16.55 -3.22
C LEU A 32 12.53 -17.61 -3.79
N VAL A 33 13.01 -17.36 -5.01
CA VAL A 33 13.98 -18.20 -5.71
C VAL A 33 15.07 -17.28 -6.23
N ARG A 34 16.28 -17.41 -5.68
CA ARG A 34 17.48 -16.76 -6.23
C ARG A 34 17.73 -17.25 -7.66
N THR A 35 18.45 -16.49 -8.46
CA THR A 35 18.83 -16.87 -9.82
C THR A 35 19.40 -18.29 -9.85
N ARG A 36 18.77 -19.17 -10.62
CA ARG A 36 19.22 -20.54 -10.89
C ARG A 36 19.34 -20.74 -12.39
N ASN A 37 20.35 -21.52 -12.78
CA ASN A 37 20.53 -21.98 -14.16
C ASN A 37 20.16 -23.45 -14.20
N ILE A 38 19.22 -23.80 -15.07
CA ILE A 38 18.66 -25.15 -15.15
C ILE A 38 18.80 -25.63 -16.58
N TYR A 39 19.60 -26.68 -16.77
CA TYR A 39 19.67 -27.35 -18.04
C TYR A 39 18.52 -28.36 -18.20
N ILE A 40 17.83 -28.29 -19.32
CA ILE A 40 16.67 -29.10 -19.68
C ILE A 40 16.93 -29.74 -21.04
N ASN A 41 16.96 -31.07 -21.09
CA ASN A 41 17.25 -31.82 -22.31
C ASN A 41 16.14 -31.65 -23.37
N GLY A 42 16.53 -31.76 -24.64
CA GLY A 42 15.56 -31.94 -25.72
C GLY A 42 14.89 -33.31 -25.68
N GLY A 43 13.72 -33.42 -26.32
CA GLY A 43 12.85 -34.59 -26.31
C GLY A 43 13.56 -35.92 -26.60
N LEU A 44 14.40 -36.00 -27.65
CA LEU A 44 15.09 -37.24 -28.02
C LEU A 44 16.00 -37.75 -26.90
N ARG A 45 16.76 -36.86 -26.24
CA ARG A 45 17.62 -37.26 -25.10
C ARG A 45 16.80 -37.63 -23.87
N ALA A 46 15.58 -37.10 -23.72
CA ALA A 46 14.71 -37.42 -22.60
C ALA A 46 14.10 -38.82 -22.68
N GLU A 47 14.09 -39.45 -23.86
CA GLU A 47 13.73 -40.86 -24.04
C GLU A 47 14.84 -41.81 -23.56
N PHE A 48 16.09 -41.33 -23.50
CA PHE A 48 17.27 -42.09 -23.06
C PHE A 48 17.77 -41.64 -21.68
N GLY A 49 16.86 -41.23 -20.79
CA GLY A 49 17.15 -40.89 -19.39
C GLY A 49 17.42 -39.42 -19.08
N GLY A 50 17.41 -38.53 -20.09
CA GLY A 50 17.45 -37.08 -19.90
C GLY A 50 16.16 -36.49 -19.33
N LYS A 51 16.22 -35.28 -18.76
CA LYS A 51 15.04 -34.58 -18.21
C LYS A 51 14.62 -33.44 -19.13
N SER A 52 13.48 -33.60 -19.82
CA SER A 52 12.84 -32.54 -20.62
C SER A 52 11.83 -31.68 -19.85
N ARG A 53 11.55 -32.05 -18.59
CA ARG A 53 10.69 -31.33 -17.65
C ARG A 53 11.34 -31.25 -16.29
N VAL A 54 11.24 -30.07 -15.66
CA VAL A 54 11.69 -29.79 -14.28
C VAL A 54 10.63 -28.89 -13.64
N PHE A 55 10.57 -28.80 -12.32
CA PHE A 55 9.71 -27.82 -11.65
C PHE A 55 10.47 -27.04 -10.58
N ILE A 56 9.96 -25.86 -10.24
CA ILE A 56 10.43 -25.03 -9.14
C ILE A 56 9.26 -24.79 -8.18
N PRO A 57 9.36 -25.21 -6.90
CA PRO A 57 8.37 -24.84 -5.90
C PRO A 57 8.53 -23.36 -5.52
N VAL A 58 7.40 -22.68 -5.37
CA VAL A 58 7.30 -21.28 -4.98
C VAL A 58 6.39 -21.19 -3.75
N ASP A 59 6.99 -20.91 -2.59
CA ASP A 59 6.27 -20.68 -1.34
C ASP A 59 5.94 -19.19 -1.21
N LEU A 60 4.66 -18.82 -1.36
CA LEU A 60 4.24 -17.42 -1.30
C LEU A 60 4.18 -16.95 0.17
N PRO A 61 4.90 -15.87 0.54
CA PRO A 61 4.83 -15.33 1.88
C PRO A 61 3.43 -14.77 2.22
N PRO A 62 3.09 -14.66 3.51
CA PRO A 62 1.90 -13.94 3.93
C PRO A 62 1.88 -12.49 3.40
N ASN A 63 0.69 -11.99 3.11
CA ASN A 63 0.45 -10.64 2.58
C ASN A 63 1.15 -10.35 1.23
N THR A 64 1.39 -11.37 0.42
CA THR A 64 1.79 -11.18 -0.98
C THR A 64 0.69 -10.41 -1.71
N VAL A 65 1.07 -9.35 -2.41
CA VAL A 65 0.15 -8.53 -3.21
C VAL A 65 0.22 -8.93 -4.67
N LYS A 66 1.45 -9.19 -5.13
CA LYS A 66 1.80 -9.67 -6.45
C LYS A 66 3.18 -10.30 -6.38
N TRP A 67 3.46 -11.19 -7.31
CA TRP A 67 4.77 -11.79 -7.44
C TRP A 67 5.13 -11.95 -8.91
N TYR A 68 6.41 -12.17 -9.14
CA TYR A 68 7.00 -12.14 -10.44
C TYR A 68 7.95 -13.32 -10.58
N TYR A 69 8.01 -13.85 -11.79
CA TYR A 69 9.21 -14.54 -12.21
C TYR A 69 9.73 -13.92 -13.50
N SER A 70 11.03 -13.99 -13.67
CA SER A 70 11.68 -13.63 -14.92
C SER A 70 12.61 -14.74 -15.33
N PHE A 71 12.73 -14.95 -16.63
CA PHE A 71 13.62 -15.95 -17.16
C PHE A 71 14.22 -15.52 -18.49
N SER A 72 15.36 -16.14 -18.80
CA SER A 72 16.00 -16.08 -20.11
C SER A 72 16.62 -17.43 -20.43
N THR A 73 16.87 -17.66 -21.72
CA THR A 73 17.26 -18.94 -22.27
C THR A 73 18.56 -18.84 -23.07
N SER A 74 19.42 -19.84 -22.91
CA SER A 74 20.62 -20.00 -23.71
C SER A 74 20.77 -21.43 -24.23
N ARG A 75 21.51 -21.61 -25.33
CA ARG A 75 21.88 -22.93 -25.86
C ARG A 75 23.16 -23.49 -25.24
N ASP A 76 23.87 -22.64 -24.50
CA ASP A 76 25.14 -22.99 -23.86
C ASP A 76 24.89 -23.34 -22.39
N GLU A 77 25.26 -24.57 -22.02
CA GLU A 77 25.13 -25.11 -20.67
C GLU A 77 25.89 -24.27 -19.62
N ASN A 78 26.95 -23.57 -20.04
CA ASN A 78 27.80 -22.78 -19.16
C ASN A 78 27.43 -21.29 -19.11
N ASN A 79 26.49 -20.84 -19.95
CA ASN A 79 26.10 -19.44 -20.01
C ASN A 79 25.06 -19.12 -18.93
N ALA A 80 25.55 -18.73 -17.75
CA ALA A 80 24.75 -18.23 -16.65
C ALA A 80 24.39 -16.75 -16.87
N GLN A 81 23.10 -16.45 -17.03
CA GLN A 81 22.64 -15.06 -17.15
C GLN A 81 22.11 -14.57 -15.81
N ASN A 82 22.55 -13.39 -15.37
CA ASN A 82 22.05 -12.77 -14.16
C ASN A 82 20.90 -11.81 -14.49
N ILE A 83 19.71 -12.07 -13.95
CA ILE A 83 18.50 -11.31 -14.25
C ILE A 83 18.31 -10.13 -13.26
N ASN A 84 18.78 -10.28 -12.02
CA ASN A 84 18.70 -9.27 -10.95
C ASN A 84 17.28 -8.70 -10.75
N LEU A 85 16.24 -9.51 -10.91
CA LEU A 85 14.84 -9.11 -10.79
C LEU A 85 14.55 -8.48 -9.44
N GLY A 86 15.04 -9.08 -8.34
CA GLY A 86 14.84 -8.56 -6.99
C GLY A 86 15.40 -7.15 -6.82
N LEU A 87 16.59 -6.86 -7.39
CA LEU A 87 17.22 -5.55 -7.31
C LEU A 87 16.45 -4.51 -8.15
N GLN A 88 16.00 -4.88 -9.35
CA GLN A 88 15.21 -4.00 -10.22
C GLN A 88 13.86 -3.64 -9.58
N LEU A 89 13.15 -4.64 -9.03
CA LEU A 89 11.88 -4.41 -8.33
C LEU A 89 12.06 -3.56 -7.06
N THR A 90 13.15 -3.75 -6.33
CA THR A 90 13.46 -2.93 -5.14
C THR A 90 13.66 -1.47 -5.54
N ALA A 91 14.43 -1.20 -6.59
CA ALA A 91 14.63 0.15 -7.09
C ALA A 91 13.31 0.81 -7.55
N ILE A 92 12.43 0.04 -8.21
CA ILE A 92 11.13 0.54 -8.67
C ILE A 92 10.20 0.90 -7.50
N ILE A 93 10.15 0.09 -6.44
CA ILE A 93 9.26 0.36 -5.29
C ILE A 93 9.73 1.55 -4.44
N LEU A 94 11.03 1.83 -4.43
CA LEU A 94 11.60 2.97 -3.70
C LEU A 94 11.47 4.31 -4.46
N ASP A 95 11.03 4.29 -5.72
CA ASP A 95 10.83 5.50 -6.52
C ASP A 95 9.63 6.31 -6.00
N PRO A 96 9.79 7.58 -5.58
CA PRO A 96 8.70 8.43 -5.09
C PRO A 96 7.62 8.71 -6.14
N THR A 97 7.93 8.53 -7.44
CA THR A 97 7.01 8.71 -8.57
C THR A 97 6.28 7.43 -8.97
N PHE A 98 6.46 6.36 -8.18
CA PHE A 98 5.87 5.05 -8.44
C PHE A 98 4.34 5.10 -8.53
N SER A 99 3.84 5.05 -9.76
CA SER A 99 2.47 4.64 -10.07
C SER A 99 2.47 3.12 -10.24
N THR A 100 1.47 2.45 -9.70
CA THR A 100 1.32 0.98 -9.77
C THR A 100 1.13 0.45 -11.21
N ALA A 101 0.96 1.34 -12.20
CA ALA A 101 0.82 0.97 -13.59
C ALA A 101 2.17 0.68 -14.26
N ASN A 102 2.27 -0.49 -14.90
CA ASN A 102 3.35 -0.89 -15.83
C ASN A 102 4.74 -1.14 -15.20
N VAL A 103 4.81 -1.87 -14.08
CA VAL A 103 6.08 -2.33 -13.49
C VAL A 103 6.89 -3.17 -14.47
N VAL A 104 6.21 -4.08 -15.18
CA VAL A 104 6.83 -5.04 -16.12
C VAL A 104 7.64 -4.35 -17.23
N SER A 105 7.17 -3.22 -17.78
CA SER A 105 7.85 -2.56 -18.89
C SER A 105 9.18 -1.89 -18.53
N LYS A 106 9.43 -1.65 -17.24
CA LYS A 106 10.68 -1.07 -16.73
C LYS A 106 11.74 -2.13 -16.42
N ILE A 107 11.36 -3.40 -16.34
CA ILE A 107 12.27 -4.49 -15.97
C ILE A 107 12.99 -4.97 -17.21
N LYS A 108 14.32 -4.99 -17.15
CA LYS A 108 15.18 -5.50 -18.20
C LYS A 108 15.56 -6.95 -17.89
N VAL A 109 15.34 -7.82 -18.86
CA VAL A 109 15.75 -9.23 -18.82
C VAL A 109 16.69 -9.48 -20.00
N PRO A 110 17.77 -10.25 -19.83
CA PRO A 110 18.62 -10.65 -20.94
C PRO A 110 17.82 -11.31 -22.09
N ASP A 111 18.33 -11.18 -23.31
CA ASP A 111 17.70 -11.80 -24.47
C ASP A 111 17.86 -13.32 -24.43
N GLY A 112 16.75 -14.01 -24.71
CA GLY A 112 16.74 -15.45 -24.87
C GLY A 112 16.94 -15.88 -26.32
N VAL A 113 17.54 -17.04 -26.53
CA VAL A 113 17.81 -17.58 -27.88
C VAL A 113 17.06 -18.88 -28.19
N ALA A 114 16.47 -19.52 -27.19
CA ALA A 114 15.75 -20.80 -27.32
C ALA A 114 14.38 -20.71 -26.67
N SER A 115 13.37 -21.36 -27.23
CA SER A 115 12.03 -21.31 -26.65
C SER A 115 11.90 -22.25 -25.45
N ALA A 116 11.22 -21.79 -24.41
CA ALA A 116 10.81 -22.59 -23.26
C ALA A 116 9.29 -22.45 -23.03
N ASP A 117 8.70 -23.47 -22.41
CA ASP A 117 7.38 -23.34 -21.82
C ASP A 117 7.51 -23.34 -20.29
N ILE A 118 6.76 -22.46 -19.64
CA ILE A 118 6.67 -22.36 -18.19
C ILE A 118 5.19 -22.39 -17.82
N PHE A 119 4.82 -23.34 -16.97
CA PHE A 119 3.44 -23.55 -16.53
C PHE A 119 3.31 -23.30 -15.03
N LEU A 120 2.39 -22.43 -14.62
CA LEU A 120 2.04 -22.22 -13.22
C LEU A 120 0.97 -23.23 -12.79
N MET A 121 1.29 -24.07 -11.81
CA MET A 121 0.46 -25.20 -11.41
C MET A 121 0.36 -25.35 -9.89
N ASP A 122 -0.70 -26.01 -9.44
CA ASP A 122 -0.78 -26.58 -8.10
C ASP A 122 0.01 -27.90 -8.02
N LYS A 123 0.01 -28.54 -6.84
CA LYS A 123 0.75 -29.79 -6.63
C LYS A 123 0.27 -30.92 -7.54
N LYS A 124 -1.05 -31.11 -7.67
CA LYS A 124 -1.64 -32.22 -8.43
C LYS A 124 -1.27 -32.13 -9.92
N ASN A 125 -1.36 -30.93 -10.48
CA ASN A 125 -1.04 -30.71 -11.89
C ASN A 125 0.46 -30.73 -12.15
N MET A 126 1.28 -30.28 -11.19
CA MET A 126 2.73 -30.46 -11.25
C MET A 126 3.12 -31.93 -11.30
N GLU A 127 2.51 -32.79 -10.49
CA GLU A 127 2.74 -34.24 -10.52
C GLU A 127 2.37 -34.83 -11.90
N ALA A 128 1.17 -34.51 -12.41
CA ALA A 128 0.75 -34.93 -13.75
C ALA A 128 1.67 -34.41 -14.87
N PHE A 129 2.17 -33.18 -14.75
CA PHE A 129 3.14 -32.60 -15.67
C PHE A 129 4.48 -33.35 -15.64
N MET A 130 4.98 -33.72 -14.46
CA MET A 130 6.22 -34.48 -14.32
C MET A 130 6.08 -35.91 -14.82
N ASP A 131 4.91 -36.52 -14.65
CA ASP A 131 4.56 -37.86 -15.16
C ASP A 131 4.28 -37.88 -16.67
N LYS A 132 4.34 -36.71 -17.33
CA LYS A 132 4.03 -36.54 -18.76
C LYS A 132 2.65 -37.10 -19.11
N ALA A 133 1.64 -36.83 -18.27
CA ALA A 133 0.29 -37.34 -18.45
C ALA A 133 -0.28 -37.01 -19.85
N ASP A 134 0.06 -35.84 -20.39
CA ASP A 134 -0.29 -35.38 -21.74
C ASP A 134 0.27 -36.26 -22.88
N ASN A 135 1.34 -37.02 -22.64
CA ASN A 135 1.86 -38.00 -23.59
C ASN A 135 1.19 -39.37 -23.47
N ASN A 136 0.46 -39.62 -22.38
CA ASN A 136 -0.09 -40.93 -22.00
C ASN A 136 -1.62 -40.94 -21.97
N GLY A 137 -2.27 -40.08 -22.75
CA GLY A 137 -3.74 -39.98 -22.84
C GLY A 137 -4.43 -39.24 -21.68
N GLY A 138 -3.65 -38.68 -20.75
CA GLY A 138 -4.12 -37.77 -19.70
C GLY A 138 -3.91 -36.29 -20.06
N THR A 139 -4.07 -35.42 -19.07
CA THR A 139 -3.80 -33.98 -19.21
C THR A 139 -3.39 -33.39 -17.86
N PHE A 140 -2.87 -32.16 -17.87
CA PHE A 140 -2.66 -31.34 -16.69
C PHE A 140 -3.18 -29.93 -16.97
N TYR A 141 -3.58 -29.22 -15.92
CA TYR A 141 -4.11 -27.86 -15.99
C TYR A 141 -3.12 -26.88 -15.37
N PHE A 142 -3.12 -25.65 -15.86
CA PHE A 142 -2.26 -24.58 -15.38
C PHE A 142 -3.01 -23.25 -15.35
N SER A 143 -2.51 -22.30 -14.55
CA SER A 143 -3.02 -20.92 -14.55
C SER A 143 -2.44 -20.15 -15.73
N GLU A 144 -3.28 -19.59 -16.59
CA GLU A 144 -2.85 -18.84 -17.77
C GLU A 144 -2.04 -17.59 -17.39
N GLU A 145 -2.44 -16.89 -16.33
CA GLU A 145 -1.79 -15.67 -15.84
C GLU A 145 -0.29 -15.85 -15.59
N GLY A 146 0.10 -16.97 -14.98
CA GLY A 146 1.48 -17.28 -14.65
C GLY A 146 2.17 -18.23 -15.62
N SER A 147 1.59 -18.48 -16.79
CA SER A 147 2.13 -19.43 -17.76
C SER A 147 2.50 -18.76 -19.08
N VAL A 148 3.61 -19.20 -19.67
CA VAL A 148 4.05 -18.78 -21.00
C VAL A 148 4.48 -19.98 -21.82
N MET A 149 4.25 -19.92 -23.12
CA MET A 149 4.61 -21.00 -24.05
C MET A 149 5.45 -20.45 -25.20
N ASN A 150 6.34 -21.27 -25.74
CA ASN A 150 7.23 -20.95 -26.85
C ASN A 150 7.95 -19.59 -26.68
N THR A 151 8.36 -19.27 -25.46
CA THR A 151 8.89 -17.95 -25.10
C THR A 151 10.38 -18.04 -24.76
N LYS A 152 11.16 -17.07 -25.24
CA LYS A 152 12.63 -17.09 -25.08
C LYS A 152 13.10 -16.40 -23.80
N ASN A 153 12.42 -15.34 -23.42
CA ASN A 153 12.65 -14.57 -22.21
C ASN A 153 11.38 -13.80 -21.89
N ALA A 154 11.10 -13.60 -20.60
CA ALA A 154 9.98 -12.77 -20.17
C ALA A 154 10.15 -12.32 -18.72
N VAL A 155 9.36 -11.31 -18.37
CA VAL A 155 8.95 -11.03 -16.99
C VAL A 155 7.46 -11.29 -16.93
N VAL A 156 7.04 -12.12 -15.99
CA VAL A 156 5.63 -12.47 -15.81
C VAL A 156 5.19 -11.96 -14.46
N GLU A 157 4.10 -11.18 -14.45
CA GLU A 157 3.44 -10.66 -13.25
C GLU A 157 2.26 -11.55 -12.92
N ILE A 158 2.11 -11.87 -11.63
CA ILE A 158 1.03 -12.71 -11.10
C ILE A 158 0.43 -12.02 -9.88
N ASP A 159 -0.82 -11.61 -9.99
CA ASP A 159 -1.60 -10.89 -9.00
C ASP A 159 -3.04 -11.41 -8.79
N ASP A 160 -3.40 -12.58 -9.33
CA ASP A 160 -4.59 -13.31 -8.86
C ASP A 160 -4.23 -14.36 -7.80
N ILE A 161 -3.07 -15.04 -7.94
CA ILE A 161 -2.64 -16.11 -7.03
C ILE A 161 -1.63 -15.57 -6.01
N LYS A 162 -2.09 -15.31 -4.78
CA LYS A 162 -1.31 -14.58 -3.74
C LYS A 162 -0.95 -15.38 -2.48
N ASN A 163 -1.33 -16.65 -2.41
CA ASN A 163 -1.11 -17.45 -1.22
C ASN A 163 -0.87 -18.92 -1.55
N GLY A 164 -0.32 -19.64 -0.58
CA GLY A 164 -0.03 -21.07 -0.72
C GLY A 164 1.27 -21.35 -1.46
N ARG A 165 1.47 -22.65 -1.75
CA ARG A 165 2.61 -23.15 -2.51
C ARG A 165 2.17 -23.41 -3.95
N MET A 166 2.88 -22.80 -4.88
CA MET A 166 2.71 -23.01 -6.31
C MET A 166 3.95 -23.66 -6.93
N TYR A 167 3.83 -24.10 -8.17
CA TYR A 167 4.91 -24.77 -8.90
C TYR A 167 5.03 -24.18 -10.30
N LEU A 168 6.25 -23.77 -10.66
CA LEU A 168 6.60 -23.42 -12.04
C LEU A 168 7.16 -24.66 -12.74
N GLY A 169 6.38 -25.28 -13.61
CA GLY A 169 6.79 -26.38 -14.47
C GLY A 169 7.52 -25.87 -15.70
N LEU A 170 8.80 -26.20 -15.83
CA LEU A 170 9.66 -25.81 -16.94
C LEU A 170 9.74 -26.96 -17.94
N ARG A 171 9.40 -26.71 -19.20
CA ARG A 171 9.48 -27.68 -20.29
C ARG A 171 10.33 -27.13 -21.42
N ASN A 172 11.22 -27.97 -21.94
CA ASN A 172 11.88 -27.71 -23.21
C ASN A 172 11.00 -28.29 -24.34
N PRO A 173 10.38 -27.46 -25.20
CA PRO A 173 9.58 -27.93 -26.32
C PRO A 173 10.42 -28.49 -27.47
N SER A 174 11.74 -28.25 -27.49
CA SER A 174 12.62 -28.77 -28.54
C SER A 174 12.82 -30.27 -28.43
N THR A 175 12.71 -30.97 -29.55
CA THR A 175 13.06 -32.40 -29.63
C THR A 175 14.57 -32.63 -29.79
N THR A 176 15.31 -31.66 -30.34
CA THR A 176 16.65 -31.87 -30.87
C THR A 176 17.79 -31.31 -30.02
N TYR A 177 17.55 -30.23 -29.27
CA TYR A 177 18.61 -29.54 -28.51
C TYR A 177 18.21 -29.30 -27.06
N GLY A 178 19.22 -29.29 -26.18
CA GLY A 178 19.07 -28.90 -24.78
C GLY A 178 19.01 -27.39 -24.61
N LEU A 179 18.40 -26.97 -23.51
CA LEU A 179 18.15 -25.58 -23.16
C LEU A 179 18.72 -25.32 -21.77
N ASN A 180 19.49 -24.24 -21.60
CA ASN A 180 19.80 -23.72 -20.27
C ASN A 180 18.87 -22.53 -19.96
N LEU A 181 18.15 -22.62 -18.85
CA LEU A 181 17.15 -21.64 -18.44
C LEU A 181 17.61 -20.96 -17.15
N SER A 182 17.88 -19.66 -17.24
CA SER A 182 18.14 -18.79 -16.09
C SER A 182 16.81 -18.24 -15.60
N ILE A 183 16.46 -18.44 -14.32
CA ILE A 183 15.18 -18.00 -13.75
C ILE A 183 15.34 -17.47 -12.34
N GLU A 184 14.53 -16.47 -12.03
CA GLU A 184 14.44 -15.81 -10.73
C GLU A 184 12.97 -15.60 -10.36
N VAL A 185 12.63 -15.75 -9.07
CA VAL A 185 11.25 -15.57 -8.57
C VAL A 185 11.25 -14.66 -7.34
N VAL A 186 10.38 -13.66 -7.34
CA VAL A 186 10.33 -12.58 -6.35
C VAL A 186 8.88 -12.22 -6.04
N ALA A 187 8.55 -12.00 -4.77
CA ALA A 187 7.24 -11.49 -4.36
C ALA A 187 7.32 -10.06 -3.82
N ILE A 188 6.25 -9.29 -4.00
CA ILE A 188 6.02 -8.04 -3.28
C ILE A 188 5.00 -8.33 -2.19
N THR A 189 5.37 -8.03 -0.95
CA THR A 189 4.50 -8.15 0.23
C THR A 189 4.13 -6.78 0.76
N GLU A 190 2.92 -6.64 1.30
CA GLU A 190 2.46 -5.43 1.99
C GLU A 190 2.24 -5.70 3.47
N THR A 191 2.75 -4.79 4.30
CA THR A 191 2.46 -4.80 5.74
C THR A 191 1.93 -3.43 6.13
N LYS A 192 0.84 -3.42 6.89
CA LYS A 192 0.32 -2.21 7.51
C LYS A 192 1.07 -2.03 8.82
N ILE A 193 1.98 -1.06 8.85
CA ILE A 193 2.72 -0.72 10.06
C ILE A 193 2.01 0.46 10.70
N LEU A 194 1.74 0.33 11.99
CA LEU A 194 1.23 1.45 12.77
C LEU A 194 2.27 2.57 12.75
N ILE A 195 1.89 3.77 12.31
CA ILE A 195 2.75 4.94 12.48
C ILE A 195 2.75 5.26 13.98
N LYS A 196 3.82 4.84 14.67
CA LYS A 196 4.00 5.16 16.08
C LYS A 196 4.28 6.66 16.18
N LYS A 197 3.38 7.38 16.86
CA LYS A 197 3.56 8.80 17.17
C LYS A 197 4.76 8.93 18.13
N SER A 198 5.47 10.05 18.07
CA SER A 198 6.49 10.33 19.08
C SER A 198 5.82 10.56 20.44
N GLU A 199 6.54 10.31 21.54
CA GLU A 199 6.03 10.57 22.89
C GLU A 199 5.57 12.04 23.04
N ASN A 200 6.31 12.98 22.45
CA ASN A 200 5.93 14.39 22.41
C ASN A 200 4.62 14.61 21.65
N GLN A 201 4.44 13.96 20.50
CA GLN A 201 3.19 14.06 19.74
C GLN A 201 2.00 13.48 20.51
N GLU A 202 2.15 12.33 21.17
CA GLU A 202 1.10 11.75 22.01
C GLU A 202 0.75 12.66 23.19
N LYS A 203 1.76 13.24 23.85
CA LYS A 203 1.57 14.18 24.95
C LYS A 203 0.88 15.46 24.50
N ALA A 204 1.30 16.04 23.38
CA ALA A 204 0.65 17.20 22.77
C ALA A 204 -0.82 16.90 22.44
N GLU A 205 -1.09 15.74 21.82
CA GLU A 205 -2.46 15.33 21.50
C GLU A 205 -3.36 15.23 22.73
N MET A 206 -2.85 14.75 23.87
CA MET A 206 -3.62 14.75 25.12
C MET A 206 -4.05 16.16 25.53
N TYR A 207 -3.14 17.14 25.47
CA TYR A 207 -3.48 18.54 25.73
C TYR A 207 -4.47 19.09 24.70
N GLY A 208 -4.29 18.79 23.41
CA GLY A 208 -5.25 19.17 22.38
C GLY A 208 -6.64 18.56 22.62
N MET A 209 -6.72 17.33 23.12
CA MET A 209 -7.98 16.68 23.48
C MET A 209 -8.65 17.35 24.68
N LEU A 210 -7.86 17.73 25.68
CA LEU A 210 -8.36 18.54 26.81
C LEU A 210 -8.88 19.89 26.31
N ALA A 211 -8.17 20.56 25.39
CA ALA A 211 -8.61 21.80 24.78
C ALA A 211 -9.97 21.66 24.10
N LYS A 212 -10.14 20.62 23.27
CA LYS A 212 -11.43 20.32 22.63
C LYS A 212 -12.53 20.10 23.67
N ALA A 213 -12.28 19.34 24.73
CA ALA A 213 -13.26 19.12 25.79
C ALA A 213 -13.66 20.43 26.47
N GLN A 214 -12.71 21.32 26.77
CA GLN A 214 -13.00 22.64 27.34
C GLN A 214 -13.82 23.51 26.37
N TYR A 215 -13.51 23.47 25.07
CA TYR A 215 -14.32 24.15 24.05
C TYR A 215 -15.78 23.65 24.06
N ASP A 216 -15.97 22.34 24.12
CA ASP A 216 -17.31 21.73 24.16
C ASP A 216 -18.07 22.09 25.44
N PHE A 217 -17.36 22.35 26.55
CA PHE A 217 -17.93 22.89 27.79
C PHE A 217 -18.18 24.41 27.76
N GLY A 218 -17.77 25.10 26.70
CA GLY A 218 -17.88 26.57 26.60
C GLY A 218 -16.79 27.32 27.37
N GLU A 219 -15.80 26.63 27.90
CA GLU A 219 -14.68 27.19 28.66
C GLU A 219 -13.56 27.61 27.68
N TYR A 220 -13.81 28.66 26.91
CA TYR A 220 -12.97 29.03 25.76
C TYR A 220 -11.57 29.50 26.16
N GLU A 221 -11.39 30.20 27.28
CA GLU A 221 -10.07 30.59 27.78
C GLU A 221 -9.21 29.36 28.13
N LYS A 222 -9.80 28.37 28.83
CA LYS A 222 -9.11 27.11 29.15
C LYS A 222 -8.82 26.28 27.89
N CYS A 223 -9.71 26.34 26.89
CA CYS A 223 -9.43 25.75 25.59
C CYS A 223 -8.15 26.34 24.99
N VAL A 224 -8.00 27.68 25.00
CA VAL A 224 -6.79 28.32 24.48
C VAL A 224 -5.55 27.91 25.27
N GLU A 225 -5.62 27.88 26.61
CA GLU A 225 -4.50 27.45 27.47
C GLU A 225 -4.02 26.02 27.18
N TYR A 226 -4.96 25.08 27.01
CA TYR A 226 -4.60 23.71 26.66
C TYR A 226 -4.12 23.58 25.21
N CYS A 227 -4.65 24.38 24.28
CA CYS A 227 -4.09 24.48 22.93
C CYS A 227 -2.64 24.95 22.98
N ASP A 228 -2.32 25.98 23.77
CA ASP A 228 -0.96 26.50 23.91
C ASP A 228 -0.01 25.45 24.51
N SER A 229 -0.46 24.76 25.56
CA SER A 229 0.29 23.66 26.19
C SER A 229 0.57 22.52 25.20
N SER A 230 -0.38 22.22 24.30
CA SER A 230 -0.18 21.23 23.24
C SER A 230 0.84 21.71 22.21
N LEU A 231 0.68 22.93 21.73
CA LEU A 231 1.46 23.47 20.60
C LEU A 231 2.92 23.73 20.99
N GLU A 232 3.19 24.06 22.26
CA GLU A 232 4.56 24.17 22.80
C GLU A 232 5.32 22.84 22.70
N ILE A 233 4.62 21.71 22.81
CA ILE A 233 5.23 20.37 22.77
C ILE A 233 5.37 19.87 21.33
N PHE A 234 4.30 20.00 20.54
CA PHE A 234 4.27 19.56 19.17
C PHE A 234 3.23 20.33 18.35
N GLU A 235 3.68 20.88 17.24
CA GLU A 235 2.90 21.69 16.31
C GLU A 235 1.88 20.84 15.54
N MET A 236 0.58 21.11 15.72
CA MET A 236 -0.51 20.36 15.09
C MET A 236 -1.57 21.28 14.51
N GLY A 237 -1.83 21.13 13.21
CA GLY A 237 -2.75 22.02 12.49
C GLY A 237 -4.19 22.01 13.03
N TRP A 238 -4.70 20.85 13.47
CA TRP A 238 -6.05 20.79 14.05
C TRP A 238 -6.14 21.48 15.42
N VAL A 239 -5.05 21.47 16.21
CA VAL A 239 -4.99 22.16 17.51
C VAL A 239 -4.96 23.67 17.31
N TRP A 240 -4.19 24.16 16.32
CA TRP A 240 -4.27 25.56 15.89
C TRP A 240 -5.67 25.96 15.44
N GLY A 241 -6.34 25.11 14.67
CA GLY A 241 -7.73 25.34 14.27
C GLY A 241 -8.66 25.45 15.48
N LYS A 242 -8.50 24.55 16.47
CA LYS A 242 -9.28 24.58 17.71
C LYS A 242 -9.01 25.84 18.54
N LYS A 243 -7.75 26.26 18.63
CA LYS A 243 -7.34 27.52 19.26
C LYS A 243 -8.02 28.71 18.59
N GLY A 244 -7.99 28.77 17.25
CA GLY A 244 -8.66 29.81 16.47
C GLY A 244 -10.17 29.86 16.71
N LEU A 245 -10.84 28.69 16.77
CA LEU A 245 -12.27 28.64 17.11
C LEU A 245 -12.56 29.17 18.51
N ALA A 246 -11.75 28.81 19.50
CA ALA A 246 -11.92 29.32 20.86
C ALA A 246 -11.72 30.84 20.92
N GLN A 247 -10.71 31.36 20.20
CA GLN A 247 -10.46 32.80 20.09
C GLN A 247 -11.62 33.55 19.42
N LEU A 248 -12.24 33.00 18.37
CA LEU A 248 -13.47 33.56 17.78
C LEU A 248 -14.62 33.63 18.79
N MET A 249 -14.81 32.57 19.59
CA MET A 249 -15.84 32.57 20.63
C MET A 249 -15.57 33.60 21.74
N LEU A 250 -14.31 34.02 21.91
CA LEU A 250 -13.86 35.08 22.83
C LEU A 250 -13.79 36.48 22.19
N ASP A 251 -14.28 36.65 20.95
CA ASP A 251 -14.22 37.91 20.20
C ASP A 251 -12.79 38.41 19.93
N LYS A 252 -11.82 37.49 19.95
CA LYS A 252 -10.39 37.72 19.65
C LYS A 252 -10.10 37.42 18.18
N GLU A 253 -10.73 38.20 17.29
CA GLU A 253 -10.75 37.94 15.85
C GLU A 253 -9.36 37.99 15.18
N SER A 254 -8.49 38.90 15.62
CA SER A 254 -7.13 39.02 15.07
C SER A 254 -6.30 37.78 15.40
N GLU A 255 -6.31 37.35 16.65
CA GLU A 255 -5.54 36.19 17.09
C GLU A 255 -6.10 34.89 16.51
N ALA A 256 -7.41 34.82 16.29
CA ALA A 256 -8.03 33.71 15.59
C ALA A 256 -7.51 33.57 14.16
N MET A 257 -7.38 34.69 13.44
CA MET A 257 -6.84 34.70 12.08
C MET A 257 -5.43 34.10 12.05
N ASP A 258 -4.54 34.54 12.95
CA ASP A 258 -3.17 34.03 13.05
C ASP A 258 -3.14 32.52 13.34
N SER A 259 -3.98 32.06 14.28
CA SER A 259 -4.11 30.64 14.59
C SER A 259 -4.55 29.83 13.35
N TYR A 260 -5.51 30.33 12.58
CA TYR A 260 -5.96 29.64 11.36
C TYR A 260 -4.93 29.67 10.24
N VAL A 261 -4.13 30.72 10.10
CA VAL A 261 -3.01 30.77 9.16
C VAL A 261 -1.97 29.69 9.50
N ASN A 262 -1.65 29.51 10.77
CA ASN A 262 -0.78 28.43 11.24
C ASN A 262 -1.40 27.05 10.97
N ALA A 263 -2.70 26.89 11.26
CA ALA A 263 -3.42 25.66 10.97
C ALA A 263 -3.33 25.27 9.49
N ILE A 264 -3.67 26.19 8.59
CA ILE A 264 -3.64 25.97 7.13
C ILE A 264 -2.22 25.63 6.67
N THR A 265 -1.20 26.33 7.19
CA THR A 265 0.19 26.13 6.82
C THR A 265 0.69 24.71 7.13
N ILE A 266 0.23 24.12 8.23
CA ILE A 266 0.54 22.74 8.61
C ILE A 266 -0.33 21.75 7.82
N ILE A 267 -1.64 21.99 7.75
CA ILE A 267 -2.61 21.04 7.17
C ILE A 267 -2.37 20.84 5.67
N LYS A 268 -2.03 21.90 4.91
CA LYS A 268 -1.83 21.81 3.45
C LYS A 268 -0.70 20.85 3.02
N LYS A 269 0.19 20.47 3.94
CA LYS A 269 1.27 19.51 3.69
C LYS A 269 0.81 18.06 3.85
N ASN A 270 -0.37 17.83 4.41
CA ASN A 270 -0.93 16.50 4.65
C ASN A 270 -1.75 16.02 3.43
N LYS A 271 -1.60 14.75 3.07
CA LYS A 271 -2.42 14.09 2.02
C LYS A 271 -3.93 14.15 2.32
N ASP A 272 -4.30 14.20 3.60
CA ASP A 272 -5.69 14.24 4.04
C ASP A 272 -6.22 15.68 4.23
N ALA A 273 -5.51 16.69 3.72
CA ALA A 273 -5.86 18.11 3.87
C ALA A 273 -7.32 18.44 3.51
N PRO A 274 -7.90 17.97 2.39
CA PRO A 274 -9.28 18.31 2.02
C PRO A 274 -10.31 17.85 3.05
N VAL A 275 -10.10 16.68 3.66
CA VAL A 275 -10.99 16.14 4.70
C VAL A 275 -10.90 16.99 5.97
N ILE A 276 -9.69 17.39 6.36
CA ILE A 276 -9.45 18.23 7.54
C ILE A 276 -10.08 19.62 7.33
N PHE A 277 -9.86 20.24 6.18
CA PHE A 277 -10.46 21.52 5.83
C PHE A 277 -11.99 21.47 5.82
N GLY A 278 -12.59 20.41 5.28
CA GLY A 278 -14.04 20.20 5.35
C GLY A 278 -14.56 20.03 6.79
N GLY A 279 -13.72 19.56 7.73
CA GLY A 279 -14.02 19.58 9.16
C GLY A 279 -14.05 20.98 9.74
N MET A 280 -13.00 21.78 9.47
CA MET A 280 -12.87 23.15 9.98
C MET A 280 -13.99 24.05 9.48
N LEU A 281 -14.37 23.95 8.20
CA LEU A 281 -15.48 24.73 7.63
C LEU A 281 -16.80 24.48 8.37
N ARG A 282 -17.11 23.21 8.71
CA ARG A 282 -18.31 22.87 9.48
C ARG A 282 -18.30 23.44 10.90
N GLU A 283 -17.12 23.49 11.53
CA GLU A 283 -16.99 24.11 12.85
C GLU A 283 -17.16 25.64 12.77
N LEU A 284 -16.61 26.29 11.74
CA LEU A 284 -16.80 27.72 11.48
C LEU A 284 -18.26 28.07 11.18
N ASP A 285 -18.97 27.24 10.43
CA ASP A 285 -20.41 27.41 10.19
C ASP A 285 -21.20 27.41 11.50
N SER A 286 -20.86 26.49 12.42
CA SER A 286 -21.48 26.42 13.75
C SER A 286 -21.20 27.66 14.59
N VAL A 287 -20.00 28.24 14.49
CA VAL A 287 -19.65 29.50 15.16
C VAL A 287 -20.47 30.66 14.60
N LEU A 288 -20.57 30.79 13.27
CA LEU A 288 -21.33 31.87 12.61
C LEU A 288 -22.83 31.79 12.90
N VAL A 289 -23.40 30.60 13.12
CA VAL A 289 -24.79 30.47 13.59
C VAL A 289 -24.98 31.07 14.99
N LYS A 290 -23.97 31.00 15.86
CA LYS A 290 -24.03 31.53 17.24
C LYS A 290 -23.68 33.01 17.31
N LYS A 291 -22.73 33.44 16.49
CA LYS A 291 -22.17 34.80 16.44
C LYS A 291 -22.03 35.25 14.97
N PRO A 292 -23.13 35.66 14.32
CA PRO A 292 -23.14 36.03 12.90
C PRO A 292 -22.34 37.31 12.59
N GLU A 293 -22.00 38.10 13.62
CA GLU A 293 -21.24 39.35 13.51
C GLU A 293 -19.73 39.16 13.31
N LEU A 294 -19.20 37.93 13.46
CA LEU A 294 -17.77 37.64 13.38
C LEU A 294 -17.25 37.67 11.93
N THR A 295 -16.83 38.84 11.48
CA THR A 295 -16.26 39.06 10.14
C THR A 295 -15.01 38.21 9.86
N ALA A 296 -14.17 37.96 10.87
CA ALA A 296 -12.98 37.15 10.70
C ALA A 296 -13.31 35.68 10.40
N ALA A 297 -14.40 35.14 10.95
CA ALA A 297 -14.82 33.77 10.69
C ALA A 297 -15.19 33.56 9.21
N GLU A 298 -15.85 34.54 8.58
CA GLU A 298 -16.15 34.51 7.14
C GLU A 298 -14.87 34.57 6.29
N VAL A 299 -13.92 35.44 6.64
CA VAL A 299 -12.63 35.54 5.95
C VAL A 299 -11.83 34.24 6.07
N ILE A 300 -11.78 33.65 7.26
CA ILE A 300 -11.12 32.37 7.50
C ILE A 300 -11.73 31.27 6.64
N LYS A 301 -13.06 31.19 6.53
CA LYS A 301 -13.74 30.24 5.64
C LYS A 301 -13.26 30.38 4.20
N GLN A 302 -13.26 31.61 3.68
CA GLN A 302 -12.78 31.88 2.31
C GLN A 302 -11.30 31.49 2.11
N LEU A 303 -10.46 31.66 3.13
CA LEU A 303 -9.05 31.24 3.09
C LEU A 303 -8.92 29.71 3.00
N ILE A 304 -9.74 28.97 3.75
CA ILE A 304 -9.75 27.51 3.73
C ILE A 304 -10.32 26.98 2.41
N GLU A 305 -11.39 27.57 1.89
CA GLU A 305 -12.00 27.18 0.61
C GLU A 305 -11.02 27.30 -0.56
N LYS A 306 -10.13 28.31 -0.53
CA LYS A 306 -9.06 28.49 -1.53
C LYS A 306 -7.95 27.43 -1.48
N GLN A 307 -7.94 26.55 -0.48
CA GLN A 307 -6.96 25.46 -0.38
C GLN A 307 -7.43 24.17 -1.06
N ASN A 308 -8.70 24.09 -1.45
CA ASN A 308 -9.29 22.98 -2.20
C ASN A 308 -9.26 23.26 -3.70
#